data_AF-A0A336L7P8-F1
#
_entry.id   AF-A0A336L7P8-F1
#
_cell.length_a   1.000
_cell.length_b   1.000
_cell.length_c   1.000
_cell.angle_alpha   90.00
_cell.angle_beta   90.00
_cell.angle_gamma   90.00
#
_symmetry.space_group_name_H-M   'P 1'
#
loop_
_entity.id
_entity.type
_entity.pdbx_description
1 polymer ?
#
loop_
_entity_poly.entity_id
_entity_poly.type
_entity_poly.pdbx_seq_one_letter_code
_entity_poly.pdbx_strand_id
1 'polypeptide(L)'
;MSREQLEAFAVRLRNEMEREREERNFFQLERDKLRTFWEITRNQLDEARTTIRNKEREVEEAQERADIETKNVMQQMKHLQYENQTKIGEMRAEMMTQLKMAQEDHSLQERELLNDKREFRRMLREKEDCIELEMQKLKMEHSEKMSREREKFLNEANEMTKIHEQRLQTYMEESEIRHRMEMTEVEERKNAQIAKLIKEHEKSFGEIKQYYNDITTNNLQLISTMKDQMDELRKQSERSEKKVQEIMYQNKKLSQPLKEAQTELHELKKRQEYHDRDKTSLSRMKSRYEKLQKQFDAFKWETEALKMHCEKLTEERDQLKSRFEEAALELQQKTGLRNALLERKLEVLQKETEQREAILGEVLTLAGMEPQTLSLRIEKLLAQKNEKIEDLRYEVARMSKAYDDLLATFESKMIQHGIPIEEIRFQVTGPPSRGSKTPTPGTLVPKFR
;
A
#
# COMPACT_ATOMS: atom_id res chain seq x y z
N MET A 1 94.97 -146.13 -40.34
CA MET A 1 93.99 -145.25 -41.01
C MET A 1 94.18 -145.42 -42.50
N SER A 2 93.16 -145.87 -43.24
CA SER A 2 93.21 -145.90 -44.71
C SER A 2 93.23 -144.48 -45.27
N ARG A 3 93.69 -144.29 -46.51
CA ARG A 3 93.77 -142.96 -47.17
C ARG A 3 92.46 -142.18 -47.10
N GLU A 4 91.33 -142.87 -47.23
CA GLU A 4 89.97 -142.30 -47.10
C GLU A 4 89.66 -141.81 -45.68
N GLN A 5 90.20 -142.45 -44.64
CA GLN A 5 90.01 -142.02 -43.24
C GLN A 5 90.85 -140.78 -42.87
N LEU A 6 92.01 -140.58 -43.52
CA LEU A 6 92.84 -139.38 -43.35
C LEU A 6 92.26 -138.19 -44.12
N GLU A 7 91.74 -138.40 -45.33
CA GLU A 7 91.01 -137.36 -46.08
C GLU A 7 89.74 -136.92 -45.33
N ALA A 8 88.98 -137.85 -44.74
CA ALA A 8 87.80 -137.51 -43.91
C ALA A 8 88.16 -136.76 -42.61
N PHE A 9 89.33 -137.01 -42.02
CA PHE A 9 89.79 -136.29 -40.82
C PHE A 9 90.31 -134.89 -41.18
N ALA A 10 91.04 -134.75 -42.30
CA ALA A 10 91.49 -133.46 -42.81
C ALA A 10 90.32 -132.55 -43.24
N VAL A 11 89.25 -133.11 -43.83
CA VAL A 11 88.01 -132.38 -44.13
C VAL A 11 87.30 -131.95 -42.85
N ARG A 12 87.23 -132.81 -41.82
CA ARG A 12 86.68 -132.43 -40.51
C ARG A 12 87.44 -131.29 -39.85
N LEU A 13 88.77 -131.35 -39.80
CA LEU A 13 89.60 -130.28 -39.25
C LEU A 13 89.50 -128.98 -40.05
N ARG A 14 89.35 -129.06 -41.38
CA ARG A 14 89.11 -127.87 -42.22
C ARG A 14 87.74 -127.26 -41.92
N ASN A 15 86.70 -128.08 -41.79
CA ASN A 15 85.35 -127.62 -41.43
C ASN A 15 85.30 -127.04 -40.01
N GLU A 16 86.04 -127.60 -39.05
CA GLU A 16 86.19 -127.05 -37.69
C GLU A 16 86.94 -125.72 -37.72
N MET A 17 88.02 -125.60 -38.50
CA MET A 17 88.75 -124.34 -38.70
C MET A 17 87.91 -123.27 -39.42
N GLU A 18 87.08 -123.65 -40.38
CA GLU A 18 86.13 -122.74 -41.05
C GLU A 18 85.04 -122.28 -40.08
N ARG A 19 84.49 -123.20 -39.28
CA ARG A 19 83.51 -122.88 -38.24
C ARG A 19 84.09 -121.94 -37.18
N GLU A 20 85.31 -122.19 -36.68
CA GLU A 20 85.96 -121.27 -35.73
C GLU A 20 86.24 -119.89 -36.35
N ARG A 21 86.54 -119.83 -37.66
CA ARG A 21 86.66 -118.56 -38.38
C ARG A 21 85.33 -117.83 -38.51
N GLU A 22 84.26 -118.55 -38.83
CA GLU A 22 82.90 -118.00 -38.90
C GLU A 22 82.44 -117.50 -37.53
N GLU A 23 82.67 -118.27 -36.47
CA GLU A 23 82.37 -117.89 -35.09
C GLU A 23 83.20 -116.65 -34.67
N ARG A 24 84.50 -116.61 -34.97
CA ARG A 24 85.34 -115.42 -34.71
C ARG A 24 84.82 -114.20 -35.47
N ASN A 25 84.47 -114.35 -36.75
CA ASN A 25 83.92 -113.26 -37.56
C ASN A 25 82.57 -112.78 -37.01
N PHE A 26 81.70 -113.71 -36.61
CA PHE A 26 80.43 -113.41 -35.96
C PHE A 26 80.63 -112.61 -34.66
N PHE A 27 81.52 -113.07 -33.77
CA PHE A 27 81.82 -112.35 -32.52
C PHE A 27 82.54 -111.01 -32.74
N GLN A 28 83.34 -110.86 -33.81
CA GLN A 28 83.89 -109.57 -34.21
C GLN A 28 82.79 -108.60 -34.65
N LEU A 29 81.90 -109.06 -35.51
CA LEU A 29 80.79 -108.26 -36.03
C LEU A 29 79.80 -107.87 -34.91
N GLU A 30 79.50 -108.78 -33.97
CA GLU A 30 78.68 -108.48 -32.79
C GLU A 30 79.36 -107.50 -31.83
N ARG A 31 80.68 -107.62 -31.62
CA ARG A 31 81.44 -106.65 -30.82
C ARG A 31 81.42 -105.26 -31.44
N ASP A 32 81.64 -105.17 -32.76
CA ASP A 32 81.62 -103.90 -33.48
C ASP A 32 80.22 -103.29 -33.48
N LYS A 33 79.16 -104.09 -33.67
CA LYS A 33 77.77 -103.66 -33.47
C LYS A 33 77.53 -103.13 -32.06
N LEU A 34 77.91 -103.86 -31.02
CA LEU A 34 77.77 -103.42 -29.62
C LEU A 34 78.54 -102.13 -29.36
N ARG A 35 79.74 -101.98 -29.96
CA ARG A 35 80.51 -100.74 -29.87
C ARG A 35 79.81 -99.58 -30.55
N THR A 36 79.27 -99.77 -31.76
CA THR A 36 78.49 -98.72 -32.44
C THR A 36 77.23 -98.35 -31.68
N PHE A 37 76.49 -99.32 -31.13
CA PHE A 37 75.34 -99.04 -30.27
C PHE A 37 75.74 -98.30 -28.99
N TRP A 38 76.86 -98.67 -28.38
CA TRP A 38 77.39 -97.95 -27.22
C TRP A 38 77.78 -96.51 -27.56
N GLU A 39 78.48 -96.29 -28.68
CA GLU A 39 78.85 -94.94 -29.14
C GLU A 39 77.61 -94.10 -29.48
N ILE A 40 76.61 -94.67 -30.16
CA ILE A 40 75.34 -93.99 -30.47
C ILE A 40 74.56 -93.65 -29.19
N THR A 41 74.37 -94.62 -28.29
CA THR A 41 73.62 -94.39 -27.04
C THR A 41 74.34 -93.42 -26.10
N ARG A 42 75.69 -93.45 -26.08
CA ARG A 42 76.49 -92.45 -25.38
C ARG A 42 76.30 -91.06 -25.97
N ASN A 43 76.38 -90.91 -27.30
CA ASN A 43 76.15 -89.62 -27.96
C ASN A 43 74.72 -89.11 -27.71
N GLN A 44 73.71 -89.98 -27.82
CA GLN A 44 72.32 -89.64 -27.51
C GLN A 44 72.13 -89.21 -26.04
N LEU A 45 72.84 -89.85 -25.11
CA LEU A 45 72.81 -89.45 -23.70
C LEU A 45 73.47 -88.07 -23.50
N ASP A 46 74.59 -87.81 -24.16
CA ASP A 46 75.28 -86.52 -24.09
C ASP A 46 74.45 -85.40 -24.77
N GLU A 47 73.78 -85.68 -25.89
CA GLU A 47 72.79 -84.80 -26.52
C GLU A 47 71.60 -84.54 -25.60
N ALA A 48 71.00 -85.58 -25.00
CA ALA A 48 69.92 -85.41 -24.04
C ALA A 48 70.34 -84.56 -22.83
N ARG A 49 71.55 -84.78 -22.29
CA ARG A 49 72.10 -83.96 -21.21
C ARG A 49 72.31 -82.50 -21.60
N THR A 50 72.81 -82.23 -22.81
CA THR A 50 72.97 -80.86 -23.30
C THR A 50 71.62 -80.18 -23.54
N THR A 51 70.63 -80.89 -24.09
CA THR A 51 69.26 -80.34 -24.24
C THR A 51 68.61 -80.03 -22.90
N ILE A 52 68.76 -80.89 -21.88
CA ILE A 52 68.24 -80.63 -20.52
C ILE A 52 68.88 -79.36 -19.96
N ARG A 53 70.21 -79.23 -20.01
CA ARG A 53 70.90 -78.01 -19.54
C ARG A 53 70.46 -76.75 -20.26
N ASN A 54 70.26 -76.83 -21.57
CA ASN A 54 69.75 -75.70 -22.34
C ASN A 54 68.32 -75.34 -21.91
N LYS A 55 67.46 -76.33 -21.63
CA LYS A 55 66.10 -76.09 -21.14
C LYS A 55 66.06 -75.55 -19.71
N GLU A 56 66.94 -76.03 -18.83
CA GLU A 56 67.11 -75.46 -17.48
C GLU A 56 67.51 -73.98 -17.58
N ARG A 57 68.46 -73.65 -18.45
CA ARG A 57 68.85 -72.26 -18.72
C ARG A 57 67.71 -71.42 -19.31
N GLU A 58 66.94 -71.95 -20.26
CA GLU A 58 65.77 -71.25 -20.81
C GLU A 58 64.73 -70.95 -19.73
N VAL A 59 64.53 -71.88 -18.77
CA VAL A 59 63.63 -71.68 -17.63
C VAL A 59 64.16 -70.60 -16.68
N GLU A 60 65.45 -70.62 -16.36
CA GLU A 60 66.10 -69.57 -15.57
C GLU A 60 65.96 -68.19 -16.24
N GLU A 61 66.27 -68.08 -17.53
CA GLU A 61 66.13 -66.82 -18.30
C GLU A 61 64.67 -66.36 -18.40
N ALA A 62 63.69 -67.26 -18.39
CA ALA A 62 62.27 -66.92 -18.34
C ALA A 62 61.84 -66.43 -16.95
N GLN A 63 62.34 -67.06 -15.87
CA GLN A 63 62.09 -66.63 -14.50
C GLN A 63 62.69 -65.26 -14.22
N GLU A 64 63.94 -65.02 -14.64
CA GLU A 64 64.58 -63.70 -14.49
C GLU A 64 63.78 -62.61 -15.22
N ARG A 65 63.28 -62.90 -16.42
CA ARG A 65 62.41 -61.96 -17.16
C ARG A 65 61.11 -61.69 -16.42
N ALA A 66 60.45 -62.73 -15.90
CA ALA A 66 59.20 -62.58 -15.13
C ALA A 66 59.43 -61.79 -13.82
N ASP A 67 60.57 -61.99 -13.15
CA ASP A 67 60.93 -61.24 -11.95
C ASP A 67 61.18 -59.75 -12.24
N ILE A 68 61.84 -59.44 -13.36
CA ILE A 68 62.04 -58.06 -13.82
C ILE A 68 60.69 -57.42 -14.15
N GLU A 69 59.82 -58.12 -14.88
CA GLU A 69 58.48 -57.62 -15.22
C GLU A 69 57.64 -57.38 -13.97
N THR A 70 57.65 -58.30 -13.01
CA THR A 70 56.95 -58.16 -11.73
C THR A 70 57.46 -56.94 -10.95
N LYS A 71 58.78 -56.70 -10.92
CA LYS A 71 59.36 -55.50 -10.29
C LYS A 71 58.92 -54.22 -11.00
N ASN A 72 58.91 -54.21 -12.33
CA ASN A 72 58.47 -53.06 -13.12
C ASN A 72 56.99 -52.74 -12.87
N VAL A 73 56.11 -53.75 -12.93
CA VAL A 73 54.68 -53.59 -12.63
C VAL A 73 54.46 -53.09 -11.20
N MET A 74 55.20 -53.64 -10.23
CA MET A 74 55.10 -53.18 -8.83
C MET A 74 55.55 -51.72 -8.68
N GLN A 75 56.61 -51.29 -9.37
CA GLN A 75 57.04 -49.90 -9.37
C GLN A 75 56.00 -48.97 -10.01
N GLN A 76 55.43 -49.37 -11.15
CA GLN A 76 54.36 -48.61 -11.81
C GLN A 76 53.14 -48.48 -10.90
N MET A 77 52.74 -49.54 -10.21
CA MET A 77 51.63 -49.51 -9.25
C MET A 77 51.92 -48.54 -8.09
N LYS A 78 53.14 -48.56 -7.53
CA LYS A 78 53.55 -47.63 -6.47
C LYS A 78 53.54 -46.18 -6.94
N HIS A 79 54.04 -45.90 -8.15
CA HIS A 79 53.99 -44.55 -8.73
C HIS A 79 52.54 -44.09 -8.92
N LEU A 80 51.69 -44.93 -9.50
CA LEU A 80 50.29 -44.60 -9.73
C LEU A 80 49.53 -44.34 -8.43
N GLN A 81 49.80 -45.13 -7.38
CA GLN A 81 49.24 -44.91 -6.05
C GLN A 81 49.68 -43.58 -5.45
N TYR A 82 50.98 -43.25 -5.54
CA TYR A 82 51.50 -41.97 -5.05
C TYR A 82 50.94 -40.77 -5.83
N GLU A 83 50.84 -40.89 -7.14
CA GLU A 83 50.27 -39.86 -8.01
C GLU A 83 48.78 -39.63 -7.71
N ASN A 84 48.00 -40.72 -7.56
CA ASN A 84 46.59 -40.63 -7.18
C ASN A 84 46.44 -40.00 -5.79
N GLN A 85 47.25 -40.39 -4.81
CA GLN A 85 47.20 -39.82 -3.47
C GLN A 85 47.55 -38.32 -3.48
N THR A 86 48.54 -37.93 -4.27
CA THR A 86 48.94 -36.53 -4.45
C THR A 86 47.81 -35.72 -5.10
N LYS A 87 47.24 -36.22 -6.21
CA LYS A 87 46.10 -35.60 -6.91
C LYS A 87 44.87 -35.44 -6.01
N ILE A 88 44.55 -36.45 -5.19
CA ILE A 88 43.46 -36.36 -4.20
C ILE A 88 43.78 -35.29 -3.15
N GLY A 89 45.03 -35.18 -2.72
CA GLY A 89 45.48 -34.15 -1.78
C GLY A 89 45.34 -32.74 -2.36
N GLU A 90 45.79 -32.54 -3.60
CA GLU A 90 45.68 -31.28 -4.34
C GLU A 90 44.21 -30.88 -4.54
N MET A 91 43.38 -31.79 -5.03
CA MET A 91 41.94 -31.55 -5.22
C MET A 91 41.25 -31.19 -3.91
N ARG A 92 41.57 -31.87 -2.80
CA ARG A 92 41.03 -31.52 -1.47
C ARG A 92 41.46 -30.12 -1.03
N ALA A 93 42.72 -29.75 -1.27
CA ALA A 93 43.21 -28.41 -0.93
C ALA A 93 42.51 -27.34 -1.78
N GLU A 94 42.35 -27.56 -3.08
CA GLU A 94 41.62 -26.67 -4.00
C GLU A 94 40.14 -26.52 -3.61
N MET A 95 39.46 -27.62 -3.29
CA MET A 95 38.07 -27.56 -2.84
C MET A 95 37.94 -26.79 -1.52
N MET A 96 38.89 -26.96 -0.60
CA MET A 96 38.89 -26.25 0.68
C MET A 96 39.14 -24.75 0.52
N THR A 97 40.02 -24.34 -0.40
CA THR A 97 40.24 -22.92 -0.71
C THR A 97 39.02 -22.31 -1.41
N GLN A 98 38.43 -23.00 -2.38
CA GLN A 98 37.20 -22.55 -3.04
C GLN A 98 36.04 -22.38 -2.06
N LEU A 99 35.85 -23.34 -1.15
CA LEU A 99 34.82 -23.27 -0.11
C LEU A 99 35.04 -22.06 0.81
N LYS A 100 36.30 -21.81 1.20
CA LYS A 100 36.65 -20.67 2.05
C LYS A 100 36.41 -19.33 1.33
N MET A 101 36.79 -19.22 0.06
CA MET A 101 36.51 -18.03 -0.75
C MET A 101 35.01 -17.77 -0.87
N ALA A 102 34.21 -18.79 -1.19
CA ALA A 102 32.76 -18.66 -1.25
C ALA A 102 32.15 -18.24 0.10
N GLN A 103 32.66 -18.77 1.21
CA GLN A 103 32.23 -18.38 2.55
C GLN A 103 32.58 -16.92 2.88
N GLU A 104 33.78 -16.46 2.50
CA GLU A 104 34.22 -15.08 2.68
C GLU A 104 33.37 -14.12 1.82
N ASP A 105 33.10 -14.46 0.56
CA ASP A 105 32.24 -13.69 -0.33
C ASP A 105 30.81 -13.57 0.21
N HIS A 106 30.22 -14.68 0.66
CA HIS A 106 28.91 -14.64 1.32
C HIS A 106 28.90 -13.78 2.59
N SER A 107 29.97 -13.85 3.39
CA SER A 107 30.10 -13.03 4.59
C SER A 107 30.22 -11.53 4.28
N LEU A 108 30.86 -11.18 3.15
CA LEU A 108 30.95 -9.80 2.67
C LEU A 108 29.59 -9.30 2.19
N GLN A 109 28.89 -10.08 1.36
CA GLN A 109 27.54 -9.75 0.88
C GLN A 109 26.57 -9.56 2.05
N GLU A 110 26.62 -10.42 3.08
CA GLU A 110 25.78 -10.28 4.26
C GLU A 110 26.06 -8.96 5.01
N ARG A 111 27.33 -8.56 5.15
CA ARG A 111 27.69 -7.29 5.79
C ARG A 111 27.21 -6.08 4.98
N GLU A 112 27.34 -6.13 3.66
CA GLU A 112 26.82 -5.08 2.75
C GLU A 112 25.31 -4.93 2.91
N LEU A 113 24.55 -6.03 2.83
CA LEU A 113 23.11 -6.03 3.03
C LEU A 113 22.70 -5.50 4.42
N LEU A 114 23.46 -5.81 5.46
CA LEU A 114 23.22 -5.28 6.80
C LEU A 114 23.50 -3.77 6.89
N ASN A 115 24.52 -3.27 6.19
CA ASN A 115 24.82 -1.85 6.11
C ASN A 115 23.73 -1.10 5.33
N ASP A 116 23.34 -1.60 4.16
CA ASP A 116 22.25 -1.05 3.35
C ASP A 116 20.95 -0.98 4.15
N LYS A 117 20.61 -2.06 4.88
CA LYS A 117 19.44 -2.08 5.77
C LYS A 117 19.51 -0.99 6.85
N ARG A 118 20.68 -0.72 7.42
CA ARG A 118 20.85 0.36 8.43
C ARG A 118 20.71 1.72 7.78
N GLU A 119 21.26 1.92 6.59
CA GLU A 119 21.17 3.16 5.84
C GLU A 119 19.74 3.46 5.39
N PHE A 120 19.02 2.48 4.84
CA PHE A 120 17.60 2.62 4.50
C PHE A 120 16.75 2.97 5.72
N ARG A 121 17.02 2.38 6.89
CA ARG A 121 16.33 2.76 8.14
C ARG A 121 16.69 4.16 8.63
N ARG A 122 17.88 4.67 8.34
CA ARG A 122 18.27 6.04 8.64
C ARG A 122 17.52 7.01 7.71
N MET A 123 17.58 6.76 6.40
CA MET A 123 16.89 7.58 5.40
C MET A 123 15.37 7.61 5.61
N LEU A 124 14.75 6.48 5.99
CA LEU A 124 13.33 6.44 6.28
C LEU A 124 12.98 7.36 7.47
N ARG A 125 13.75 7.29 8.56
CA ARG A 125 13.56 8.17 9.72
C ARG A 125 13.77 9.64 9.37
N GLU A 126 14.82 9.96 8.63
CA GLU A 126 15.07 11.33 8.16
C GLU A 126 13.90 11.86 7.30
N LYS A 127 13.31 11.02 6.45
CA LYS A 127 12.13 11.39 5.66
C LYS A 127 10.88 11.59 6.52
N GLU A 128 10.66 10.72 7.51
CA GLU A 128 9.57 10.85 8.48
C GLU A 128 9.70 12.16 9.27
N ASP A 129 10.90 12.47 9.78
CA ASP A 129 11.18 13.71 10.51
C ASP A 129 10.98 14.95 9.62
N CYS A 130 11.41 14.91 8.35
CA CYS A 130 11.15 16.00 7.40
C CYS A 130 9.66 16.24 7.18
N ILE A 131 8.87 15.18 6.98
CA ILE A 131 7.42 15.28 6.79
C ILE A 131 6.75 15.84 8.04
N GLU A 132 7.19 15.41 9.23
CA GLU A 132 6.64 15.92 10.49
C GLU A 132 6.93 17.42 10.67
N LEU A 133 8.15 17.87 10.35
CA LEU A 133 8.52 19.29 10.37
C LEU A 133 7.70 20.11 9.37
N GLU A 134 7.48 19.61 8.14
CA GLU A 134 6.63 20.27 7.15
C GLU A 134 5.18 20.38 7.63
N MET A 135 4.64 19.32 8.24
CA MET A 135 3.30 19.33 8.81
C MET A 135 3.20 20.33 9.97
N GLN A 136 4.19 20.39 10.86
CA GLN A 136 4.22 21.38 11.95
C GLN A 136 4.26 22.80 11.42
N LYS A 137 5.08 23.08 10.40
CA LYS A 137 5.15 24.38 9.74
C LYS A 137 3.81 24.79 9.13
N LEU A 138 3.16 23.88 8.38
CA LEU A 138 1.83 24.13 7.81
C LEU A 138 0.77 24.41 8.89
N LYS A 139 0.82 23.68 10.01
CA LYS A 139 -0.08 23.93 11.16
C LYS A 139 0.15 25.30 11.79
N MET A 140 1.41 25.73 11.96
CA MET A 140 1.74 27.07 12.46
C MET A 140 1.24 28.16 11.50
N GLU A 141 1.54 28.04 10.19
CA GLU A 141 1.07 29.00 9.19
C GLU A 141 -0.46 29.09 9.14
N HIS A 142 -1.17 27.97 9.26
CA HIS A 142 -2.62 27.96 9.34
C HIS A 142 -3.14 28.63 10.62
N SER A 143 -2.52 28.34 11.77
CA SER A 143 -2.87 28.98 13.05
C SER A 143 -2.70 30.49 12.98
N GLU A 144 -1.59 30.97 12.40
CA GLU A 144 -1.36 32.40 12.20
C GLU A 144 -2.39 33.04 11.28
N LYS A 145 -2.72 32.40 10.15
CA LYS A 145 -3.76 32.89 9.23
C LYS A 145 -5.12 32.97 9.94
N MET A 146 -5.49 31.94 10.70
CA MET A 146 -6.71 31.93 11.49
C MET A 146 -6.72 33.03 12.55
N SER A 147 -5.59 33.28 13.22
CA SER A 147 -5.49 34.38 14.19
C SER A 147 -5.67 35.74 13.52
N ARG A 148 -5.03 35.96 12.36
CA ARG A 148 -5.17 37.20 11.57
C ARG A 148 -6.61 37.43 11.12
N GLU A 149 -7.30 36.40 10.63
CA GLU A 149 -8.71 36.53 10.25
C GLU A 149 -9.62 36.79 11.45
N ARG A 150 -9.37 36.13 12.59
CA ARG A 150 -10.10 36.43 13.85
C ARG A 150 -9.91 37.87 14.29
N GLU A 151 -8.68 38.39 14.22
CA GLU A 151 -8.37 39.77 14.58
C GLU A 151 -9.08 40.77 13.66
N LYS A 152 -9.09 40.51 12.34
CA LYS A 152 -9.86 41.33 11.38
C LYS A 152 -11.34 41.36 11.71
N PHE A 153 -11.98 40.20 11.93
CA PHE A 153 -13.39 40.15 12.27
C PHE A 153 -13.70 40.82 13.61
N LEU A 154 -12.80 40.71 14.58
CA LEU A 154 -12.96 41.39 15.86
C LEU A 154 -12.90 42.91 15.69
N ASN A 155 -11.96 43.41 14.88
CA ASN A 155 -11.83 44.83 14.58
C ASN A 155 -13.05 45.35 13.81
N GLU A 156 -13.52 44.64 12.78
CA GLU A 156 -14.73 44.99 12.03
C GLU A 156 -15.97 45.01 12.94
N ALA A 157 -16.12 44.01 13.82
CA ALA A 157 -17.21 43.98 14.79
C ALA A 157 -17.17 45.17 15.76
N ASN A 158 -15.98 45.52 16.27
CA ASN A 158 -15.79 46.65 17.16
C ASN A 158 -16.04 48.00 16.46
N GLU A 159 -15.67 48.13 15.20
CA GLU A 159 -15.94 49.33 14.42
C GLU A 159 -17.44 49.49 14.14
N MET A 160 -18.12 48.39 13.80
CA MET A 160 -19.56 48.38 13.62
C MET A 160 -20.32 48.71 14.91
N THR A 161 -19.94 48.13 16.06
CA THR A 161 -20.57 48.47 17.34
C THR A 161 -20.36 49.94 17.68
N LYS A 162 -19.16 50.48 17.48
CA LYS A 162 -18.86 51.90 17.69
C LYS A 162 -19.72 52.81 16.81
N ILE A 163 -19.88 52.48 15.53
CA ILE A 163 -20.75 53.25 14.60
C ILE A 163 -22.20 53.21 15.07
N HIS A 164 -22.70 52.06 15.50
CA HIS A 164 -24.08 51.92 15.97
C HIS A 164 -24.31 52.65 17.30
N GLU A 165 -23.35 52.62 18.21
CA GLU A 165 -23.39 53.34 19.49
C GLU A 165 -23.40 54.85 19.26
N GLN A 166 -22.55 55.36 18.36
CA GLN A 166 -22.56 56.77 17.96
C GLN A 166 -23.91 57.19 17.35
N ARG A 167 -24.48 56.38 16.43
CA ARG A 167 -25.80 56.65 15.84
C ARG A 167 -26.92 56.66 16.88
N LEU A 168 -26.86 55.75 17.84
CA LEU A 168 -27.82 55.71 18.93
C LEU A 168 -27.71 56.97 19.78
N GLN A 169 -26.49 57.39 20.13
CA GLN A 169 -26.24 58.60 20.89
C GLN A 169 -26.77 59.85 20.17
N THR A 170 -26.46 60.03 18.88
CA THR A 170 -26.99 61.16 18.10
C THR A 170 -28.52 61.17 18.07
N TYR A 171 -29.14 59.99 17.93
CA TYR A 171 -30.60 59.88 17.94
C TYR A 171 -31.20 60.27 19.31
N MET A 172 -30.57 59.85 20.41
CA MET A 172 -30.99 60.26 21.75
C MET A 172 -30.89 61.78 21.93
N GLU A 173 -29.76 62.39 21.54
CA GLU A 173 -29.54 63.84 21.61
C GLU A 173 -30.59 64.60 20.78
N GLU A 174 -30.85 64.18 19.54
CA GLU A 174 -31.91 64.75 18.69
C GLU A 174 -33.31 64.61 19.32
N SER A 175 -33.60 63.46 19.92
CA SER A 175 -34.87 63.21 20.59
C SER A 175 -35.04 64.08 21.83
N GLU A 176 -33.98 64.25 22.63
CA GLU A 176 -33.98 65.13 23.80
C GLU A 176 -34.16 66.60 23.41
N ILE A 177 -33.50 67.05 22.34
CA ILE A 177 -33.67 68.40 21.81
C ILE A 177 -35.12 68.61 21.35
N ARG A 178 -35.68 67.68 20.57
CA ARG A 178 -37.09 67.75 20.14
C ARG A 178 -38.04 67.82 21.34
N HIS A 179 -37.87 66.94 22.31
CA HIS A 179 -38.70 66.94 23.51
C HIS A 179 -38.59 68.26 24.28
N ARG A 180 -37.39 68.81 24.42
CA ARG A 180 -37.17 70.11 25.07
C ARG A 180 -37.85 71.25 24.30
N MET A 181 -37.76 71.26 22.98
CA MET A 181 -38.44 72.23 22.13
C MET A 181 -39.97 72.15 22.27
N GLU A 182 -40.54 70.96 22.23
CA GLU A 182 -41.98 70.73 22.44
C GLU A 182 -42.44 71.22 23.82
N MET A 183 -41.65 70.95 24.86
CA MET A 183 -41.92 71.44 26.21
C MET A 183 -41.90 72.97 26.29
N THR A 184 -40.88 73.61 25.71
CA THR A 184 -40.82 75.08 25.67
C THR A 184 -41.98 75.69 24.88
N GLU A 185 -42.38 75.08 23.76
CA GLU A 185 -43.51 75.56 22.96
C GLU A 185 -44.83 75.45 23.75
N VAL A 186 -45.02 74.36 24.50
CA VAL A 186 -46.18 74.19 25.39
C VAL A 186 -46.16 75.23 26.52
N GLU A 187 -45.00 75.49 27.12
CA GLU A 187 -44.83 76.53 28.14
C GLU A 187 -45.14 77.93 27.59
N GLU A 188 -44.64 78.27 26.41
CA GLU A 188 -44.94 79.53 25.73
C GLU A 188 -46.44 79.69 25.44
N ARG A 189 -47.10 78.65 24.92
CA ARG A 189 -48.55 78.66 24.69
C ARG A 189 -49.33 78.87 25.99
N LYS A 190 -48.94 78.18 27.07
CA LYS A 190 -49.54 78.36 28.41
C LYS A 190 -49.33 79.77 28.93
N ASN A 191 -48.12 80.31 28.83
CA ASN A 191 -47.78 81.66 29.26
C ASN A 191 -48.55 82.72 28.46
N ALA A 192 -48.68 82.54 27.15
CA ALA A 192 -49.48 83.40 26.30
C ALA A 192 -50.97 83.37 26.69
N GLN A 193 -51.51 82.18 27.00
CA GLN A 193 -52.87 82.04 27.50
C GLN A 193 -53.07 82.72 28.86
N ILE A 194 -52.12 82.55 29.79
CA ILE A 194 -52.12 83.23 31.09
C ILE A 194 -52.11 84.75 30.88
N ALA A 195 -51.24 85.27 30.01
CA ALA A 195 -51.16 86.71 29.72
C ALA A 195 -52.47 87.24 29.10
N LYS A 196 -53.08 86.48 28.18
CA LYS A 196 -54.38 86.82 27.60
C LYS A 196 -55.47 86.84 28.67
N LEU A 197 -55.49 85.84 29.54
CA LEU A 197 -56.46 85.73 30.63
C LEU A 197 -56.31 86.90 31.61
N ILE A 198 -55.08 87.26 32.00
CA ILE A 198 -54.80 88.45 32.83
C ILE A 198 -55.36 89.71 32.16
N LYS A 199 -55.10 89.92 30.87
CA LYS A 199 -55.60 91.07 30.14
C LYS A 199 -57.14 91.10 30.06
N GLU A 200 -57.78 89.96 29.85
CA GLU A 200 -59.24 89.83 29.87
C GLU A 200 -59.81 90.10 31.26
N HIS A 201 -59.17 89.62 32.32
CA HIS A 201 -59.54 89.94 33.70
C HIS A 201 -59.34 91.43 34.03
N GLU A 202 -58.23 92.05 33.61
CA GLU A 202 -58.00 93.49 33.79
C GLU A 202 -59.05 94.32 33.05
N LYS A 203 -59.39 93.91 31.82
CA LYS A 203 -60.46 94.55 31.04
C LYS A 203 -61.80 94.39 31.74
N SER A 204 -62.17 93.18 32.13
CA SER A 204 -63.43 92.90 32.83
C SER A 204 -63.49 93.63 34.16
N PHE A 205 -62.38 93.70 34.91
CA PHE A 205 -62.28 94.47 36.14
C PHE A 205 -62.40 95.97 35.88
N GLY A 206 -61.82 96.47 34.79
CA GLY A 206 -61.99 97.85 34.32
C GLY A 206 -63.43 98.15 33.94
N GLU A 207 -64.10 97.26 33.21
CA GLU A 207 -65.52 97.35 32.86
C GLU A 207 -66.42 97.27 34.10
N ILE A 208 -66.11 96.41 35.06
CA ILE A 208 -66.80 96.33 36.35
C ILE A 208 -66.59 97.63 37.13
N LYS A 209 -65.37 98.17 37.17
CA LYS A 209 -65.06 99.44 37.83
C LYS A 209 -65.77 100.60 37.14
N GLN A 210 -65.84 100.60 35.81
CA GLN A 210 -66.60 101.57 35.02
C GLN A 210 -68.09 101.42 35.29
N TYR A 211 -68.63 100.21 35.30
CA TYR A 211 -70.02 99.91 35.63
C TYR A 211 -70.37 100.36 37.06
N TYR A 212 -69.50 100.13 38.04
CA TYR A 212 -69.69 100.64 39.39
C TYR A 212 -69.49 102.14 39.49
N ASN A 213 -68.60 102.76 38.72
CA ASN A 213 -68.48 104.22 38.63
C ASN A 213 -69.71 104.84 37.98
N ASP A 214 -70.21 104.27 36.90
CA ASP A 214 -71.42 104.67 36.19
C ASP A 214 -72.63 104.44 37.09
N ILE A 215 -72.71 103.33 37.82
CA ILE A 215 -73.68 103.12 38.90
C ILE A 215 -73.45 104.11 40.02
N THR A 216 -72.24 104.52 40.39
CA THR A 216 -72.04 105.50 41.46
C THR A 216 -72.48 106.89 41.01
N THR A 217 -72.27 107.22 39.74
CA THR A 217 -72.67 108.48 39.11
C THR A 217 -74.18 108.52 38.89
N ASN A 218 -74.73 107.42 38.37
CA ASN A 218 -76.15 107.18 38.23
C ASN A 218 -76.80 107.00 39.60
N ASN A 219 -76.13 106.46 40.61
CA ASN A 219 -76.58 106.42 42.01
C ASN A 219 -76.46 107.78 42.66
N LEU A 220 -75.58 108.68 42.25
CA LEU A 220 -75.59 110.07 42.72
C LEU A 220 -76.77 110.82 42.09
N GLN A 221 -77.05 110.59 40.80
CA GLN A 221 -78.26 111.08 40.12
C GLN A 221 -79.54 110.45 40.67
N LEU A 222 -79.49 109.15 40.96
CA LEU A 222 -80.56 108.34 41.53
C LEU A 222 -80.70 108.59 43.01
N ILE A 223 -79.67 108.92 43.80
CA ILE A 223 -79.79 109.40 45.19
C ILE A 223 -80.45 110.78 45.18
N SER A 224 -80.20 111.60 44.15
CA SER A 224 -80.99 112.81 43.92
C SER A 224 -82.46 112.51 43.59
N THR A 225 -82.78 111.41 42.90
CA THR A 225 -84.17 110.98 42.59
C THR A 225 -84.78 110.00 43.61
N MET A 226 -83.97 109.39 44.48
CA MET A 226 -84.31 108.40 45.51
C MET A 226 -84.32 109.06 46.88
N LYS A 227 -83.80 110.28 47.06
CA LYS A 227 -84.37 111.16 48.09
C LYS A 227 -85.87 111.36 47.85
N ASP A 228 -86.33 111.32 46.59
CA ASP A 228 -87.74 111.43 46.22
C ASP A 228 -88.47 110.06 46.14
N GLN A 229 -87.76 108.93 46.13
CA GLN A 229 -88.34 107.57 46.04
C GLN A 229 -87.98 106.63 47.22
N MET A 230 -87.16 107.06 48.19
CA MET A 230 -86.83 106.33 49.43
C MET A 230 -88.04 106.16 50.36
N ASP A 231 -89.12 106.91 50.13
CA ASP A 231 -90.40 106.66 50.78
C ASP A 231 -91.11 105.40 50.23
N GLU A 232 -90.78 104.93 49.01
CA GLU A 232 -91.60 103.93 48.32
C GLU A 232 -91.03 102.49 48.36
N LEU A 233 -89.72 102.29 48.32
CA LEU A 233 -89.11 100.95 48.14
C LEU A 233 -88.37 100.39 49.37
N ARG A 234 -88.65 100.94 50.56
CA ARG A 234 -88.35 100.29 51.85
C ARG A 234 -89.15 98.98 52.06
N LYS A 235 -90.04 98.62 51.12
CA LYS A 235 -91.05 97.55 51.25
C LYS A 235 -90.79 96.23 50.51
N GLN A 236 -89.76 96.05 49.68
CA GLN A 236 -89.67 94.85 48.83
C GLN A 236 -88.39 94.00 48.88
N SER A 237 -87.35 94.40 49.61
CA SER A 237 -86.05 93.69 49.54
C SER A 237 -85.91 92.45 50.44
N GLU A 238 -86.90 92.10 51.27
CA GLU A 238 -86.80 90.95 52.20
C GLU A 238 -87.05 89.55 51.56
N ARG A 239 -87.20 89.42 50.23
CA ARG A 239 -87.78 88.18 49.64
C ARG A 239 -86.87 87.24 48.83
N SER A 240 -85.62 87.55 48.53
CA SER A 240 -84.81 86.71 47.60
C SER A 240 -83.84 85.70 48.24
N GLU A 241 -83.85 85.56 49.56
CA GLU A 241 -82.85 84.75 50.30
C GLU A 241 -83.09 83.22 50.27
N LYS A 242 -84.15 82.72 49.61
CA LYS A 242 -84.58 81.30 49.71
C LYS A 242 -84.17 80.34 48.57
N LYS A 243 -83.44 80.77 47.53
CA LYS A 243 -83.07 79.88 46.39
C LYS A 243 -81.76 79.09 46.55
N VAL A 244 -80.99 79.33 47.62
CA VAL A 244 -79.61 78.82 47.74
C VAL A 244 -79.54 77.38 48.32
N GLN A 245 -80.56 76.91 49.05
CA GLN A 245 -80.47 75.64 49.78
C GLN A 245 -80.83 74.38 48.95
N GLU A 246 -81.57 74.51 47.84
CA GLU A 246 -82.00 73.38 46.99
C GLU A 246 -80.83 72.71 46.22
N ILE A 247 -79.85 73.53 45.79
CA ILE A 247 -78.74 73.10 44.92
C ILE A 247 -77.70 72.27 45.69
N MET A 248 -77.59 72.44 47.01
CA MET A 248 -76.62 71.70 47.84
C MET A 248 -77.01 70.25 48.11
N TYR A 249 -78.29 69.87 48.03
CA TYR A 249 -78.76 68.52 48.37
C TYR A 249 -78.60 67.51 47.21
N GLN A 250 -78.78 67.97 45.96
CA GLN A 250 -78.69 67.10 44.78
C GLN A 250 -77.24 66.65 44.47
N ASN A 251 -76.25 67.48 44.80
CA ASN A 251 -74.83 67.19 44.56
C ASN A 251 -74.29 66.07 45.48
N LYS A 252 -74.92 65.87 46.65
CA LYS A 252 -74.50 64.85 47.63
C LYS A 252 -74.98 63.43 47.28
N LYS A 253 -76.02 63.30 46.46
CA LYS A 253 -76.67 62.01 46.12
C LYS A 253 -75.99 61.23 44.97
N LEU A 254 -75.15 61.89 44.17
CA LEU A 254 -74.50 61.32 42.97
C LEU A 254 -73.03 60.88 43.20
N SER A 255 -72.46 61.12 44.39
CA SER A 255 -71.03 60.89 44.66
C SER A 255 -70.67 59.42 44.91
N GLN A 256 -71.57 58.64 45.50
CA GLN A 256 -71.34 57.23 45.85
C GLN A 256 -71.34 56.28 44.63
N PRO A 257 -72.32 56.36 43.69
CA PRO A 257 -72.35 55.46 42.52
C PRO A 257 -71.19 55.69 41.56
N LEU A 258 -70.68 56.93 41.50
CA LEU A 258 -69.53 57.28 40.65
C LEU A 258 -68.23 56.60 41.13
N LYS A 259 -68.04 56.44 42.44
CA LYS A 259 -66.85 55.78 43.01
C LYS A 259 -66.85 54.27 42.78
N GLU A 260 -68.01 53.62 42.94
CA GLU A 260 -68.16 52.18 42.72
C GLU A 260 -67.92 51.80 41.24
N ALA A 261 -68.45 52.59 40.31
CA ALA A 261 -68.18 52.41 38.87
C ALA A 261 -66.70 52.64 38.50
N GLN A 262 -66.00 53.56 39.18
CA GLN A 262 -64.57 53.79 38.97
C GLN A 262 -63.70 52.62 39.46
N THR A 263 -64.04 52.00 40.58
CA THR A 263 -63.33 50.83 41.09
C THR A 263 -63.50 49.61 40.19
N GLU A 264 -64.72 49.36 39.71
CA GLU A 264 -65.02 48.23 38.83
C GLU A 264 -64.33 48.38 37.46
N LEU A 265 -64.28 49.60 36.92
CA LEU A 265 -63.53 49.91 35.70
C LEU A 265 -62.01 49.69 35.85
N HIS A 266 -61.45 49.94 37.03
CA HIS A 266 -60.04 49.68 37.30
C HIS A 266 -59.71 48.18 37.36
N GLU A 267 -60.57 47.38 38.01
CA GLU A 267 -60.40 45.93 38.07
C GLU A 267 -60.53 45.26 36.69
N LEU A 268 -61.51 45.71 35.89
CA LEU A 268 -61.69 45.21 34.52
C LEU A 268 -60.49 45.55 33.62
N LYS A 269 -59.94 46.76 33.71
CA LYS A 269 -58.71 47.13 32.99
C LYS A 269 -57.52 46.24 33.37
N LYS A 270 -57.36 45.95 34.67
CA LYS A 270 -56.28 45.08 35.14
C LYS A 270 -56.42 43.65 34.60
N ARG A 271 -57.64 43.08 34.58
CA ARG A 271 -57.90 41.76 33.99
C ARG A 271 -57.62 41.74 32.48
N GLN A 272 -57.96 42.81 31.77
CA GLN A 272 -57.67 42.95 30.35
C GLN A 272 -56.16 42.96 30.07
N GLU A 273 -55.38 43.69 30.86
CA GLU A 273 -53.91 43.71 30.73
C GLU A 273 -53.26 42.34 30.94
N TYR A 274 -53.72 41.55 31.92
CA TYR A 274 -53.23 40.18 32.12
C TYR A 274 -53.57 39.28 30.92
N HIS A 275 -54.81 39.35 30.43
CA HIS A 275 -55.23 38.58 29.26
C HIS A 275 -54.41 38.93 28.00
N ASP A 276 -54.10 40.21 27.79
CA ASP A 276 -53.26 40.65 26.66
C ASP A 276 -51.81 40.16 26.79
N ARG A 277 -51.25 40.13 28.00
CA ARG A 277 -49.93 39.54 28.27
C ARG A 277 -49.92 38.04 27.97
N ASP A 278 -50.93 37.30 28.42
CA ASP A 278 -51.02 35.86 28.19
C ASP A 278 -51.19 35.54 26.69
N LYS A 279 -51.99 36.34 25.98
CA LYS A 279 -52.18 36.21 24.53
C LYS A 279 -50.87 36.41 23.76
N THR A 280 -50.09 37.43 24.13
CA THR A 280 -48.78 37.67 23.48
C THR A 280 -47.77 36.57 23.82
N SER A 281 -47.75 36.08 25.06
CA SER A 281 -46.90 34.95 25.48
C SER A 281 -47.23 33.67 24.71
N LEU A 282 -48.53 33.34 24.60
CA LEU A 282 -49.00 32.19 23.84
C LEU A 282 -48.62 32.28 22.36
N SER A 283 -48.73 33.47 21.75
CA SER A 283 -48.32 33.69 20.37
C SER A 283 -46.82 33.44 20.15
N ARG A 284 -45.97 33.89 21.09
CA ARG A 284 -44.51 33.63 21.03
C ARG A 284 -44.20 32.14 21.18
N MET A 285 -44.87 31.46 22.12
CA MET A 285 -44.72 30.02 22.31
C MET A 285 -45.13 29.22 21.08
N LYS A 286 -46.26 29.55 20.45
CA LYS A 286 -46.71 28.92 19.19
C LYS A 286 -45.70 29.10 18.06
N SER A 287 -45.18 30.31 17.86
CA SER A 287 -44.16 30.56 16.84
C SER A 287 -42.86 29.79 17.10
N ARG A 288 -42.44 29.67 18.37
CA ARG A 288 -41.27 28.87 18.75
C ARG A 288 -41.51 27.38 18.51
N TYR A 289 -42.69 26.88 18.86
CA TYR A 289 -43.08 25.48 18.63
C TYR A 289 -43.06 25.14 17.14
N GLU A 290 -43.65 25.98 16.29
CA GLU A 290 -43.64 25.77 14.82
C GLU A 290 -42.22 25.71 14.24
N LYS A 291 -41.31 26.57 14.72
CA LYS A 291 -39.90 26.53 14.30
C LYS A 291 -39.22 25.24 14.75
N LEU A 292 -39.45 24.83 15.99
CA LEU A 292 -38.84 23.63 16.56
C LEU A 292 -39.38 22.37 15.88
N GLN A 293 -40.67 22.34 15.54
CA GLN A 293 -41.31 21.26 14.81
C GLN A 293 -40.70 21.10 13.42
N LYS A 294 -40.52 22.20 12.68
CA LYS A 294 -39.85 22.18 11.37
C LYS A 294 -38.41 21.66 11.46
N GLN A 295 -37.66 22.05 12.49
CA GLN A 295 -36.31 21.54 12.73
C GLN A 295 -36.31 20.05 13.07
N PHE A 296 -37.25 19.60 13.90
CA PHE A 296 -37.40 18.19 14.23
C PHE A 296 -37.71 17.34 12.99
N ASP A 297 -38.63 17.79 12.15
CA ASP A 297 -38.99 17.10 10.91
C ASP A 297 -37.79 17.06 9.95
N ALA A 298 -37.03 18.16 9.82
CA ALA A 298 -35.80 18.20 9.00
C ALA A 298 -34.75 17.20 9.51
N PHE A 299 -34.46 17.19 10.82
CA PHE A 299 -33.51 16.23 11.40
C PHE A 299 -33.97 14.78 11.24
N LYS A 300 -35.27 14.52 11.31
CA LYS A 300 -35.83 13.19 11.09
C LYS A 300 -35.53 12.71 9.66
N TRP A 301 -35.78 13.55 8.65
CA TRP A 301 -35.46 13.25 7.25
C TRP A 301 -33.96 13.04 7.02
N GLU A 302 -33.10 13.89 7.58
CA GLU A 302 -31.64 13.74 7.49
C GLU A 302 -31.18 12.41 8.11
N THR A 303 -31.75 12.05 9.25
CA THR A 303 -31.41 10.79 9.95
C THR A 303 -31.83 9.57 9.12
N GLU A 304 -33.02 9.59 8.52
CA GLU A 304 -33.49 8.52 7.63
C GLU A 304 -32.62 8.40 6.37
N ALA A 305 -32.25 9.53 5.75
CA ALA A 305 -31.36 9.55 4.60
C ALA A 305 -29.97 8.99 4.93
N LEU A 306 -29.40 9.38 6.08
CA LEU A 306 -28.11 8.87 6.55
C LEU A 306 -28.15 7.37 6.84
N LYS A 307 -29.24 6.86 7.45
CA LYS A 307 -29.42 5.41 7.67
C LYS A 307 -29.41 4.63 6.36
N MET A 308 -30.20 5.07 5.38
CA MET A 308 -30.22 4.45 4.05
C MET A 308 -28.84 4.46 3.37
N HIS A 309 -28.07 5.55 3.54
CA HIS A 309 -26.73 5.63 3.00
C HIS A 309 -25.76 4.66 3.70
N CYS A 310 -25.83 4.57 5.03
CA CYS A 310 -25.04 3.62 5.81
C CYS A 310 -25.36 2.16 5.47
N GLU A 311 -26.64 1.81 5.30
CA GLU A 311 -27.06 0.48 4.87
C GLU A 311 -26.46 0.12 3.50
N LYS A 312 -26.56 1.03 2.53
CA LYS A 312 -25.97 0.82 1.20
C LYS A 312 -24.45 0.64 1.24
N LEU A 313 -23.73 1.46 2.01
CA LEU A 313 -22.27 1.32 2.17
C LEU A 313 -21.89 0.00 2.85
N THR A 314 -22.73 -0.47 3.78
CA THR A 314 -22.56 -1.76 4.45
C THR A 314 -22.71 -2.91 3.46
N GLU A 315 -23.73 -2.86 2.60
CA GLU A 315 -23.94 -3.83 1.52
C GLU A 315 -22.77 -3.83 0.52
N GLU A 316 -22.31 -2.66 0.06
CA GLU A 316 -21.18 -2.54 -0.87
C GLU A 316 -19.89 -3.12 -0.28
N ARG A 317 -19.62 -2.84 1.00
CA ARG A 317 -18.49 -3.43 1.73
C ARG A 317 -18.59 -4.96 1.78
N ASP A 318 -19.76 -5.50 2.12
CA ASP A 318 -19.94 -6.94 2.28
C ASP A 318 -19.84 -7.67 0.94
N GLN A 319 -20.37 -7.08 -0.14
CA GLN A 319 -20.19 -7.58 -1.50
C GLN A 319 -18.72 -7.58 -1.92
N LEU A 320 -17.98 -6.51 -1.63
CA LEU A 320 -16.56 -6.42 -1.97
C LEU A 320 -15.75 -7.47 -1.20
N LYS A 321 -16.08 -7.69 0.07
CA LYS A 321 -15.45 -8.72 0.90
C LYS A 321 -15.71 -10.13 0.34
N SER A 322 -16.95 -10.45 -0.03
CA SER A 322 -17.30 -11.73 -0.67
C SER A 322 -16.51 -11.96 -1.95
N ARG A 323 -16.46 -10.95 -2.84
CA ARG A 323 -15.73 -11.04 -4.11
C ARG A 323 -14.22 -11.23 -3.90
N PHE A 324 -13.65 -10.59 -2.88
CA PHE A 324 -12.25 -10.76 -2.54
C PHE A 324 -11.97 -12.19 -2.05
N GLU A 325 -12.82 -12.73 -1.18
CA GLU A 325 -12.70 -14.11 -0.68
C GLU A 325 -12.83 -15.12 -1.83
N GLU A 326 -13.79 -14.93 -2.74
CA GLU A 326 -13.94 -15.74 -3.96
C GLU A 326 -12.68 -15.70 -4.85
N ALA A 327 -12.16 -14.50 -5.13
CA ALA A 327 -10.96 -14.33 -5.95
C ALA A 327 -9.71 -14.95 -5.31
N ALA A 328 -9.58 -14.85 -3.98
CA ALA A 328 -8.48 -15.46 -3.24
C ALA A 328 -8.54 -16.99 -3.31
N LEU A 329 -9.73 -17.58 -3.12
CA LEU A 329 -9.94 -19.02 -3.24
C LEU A 329 -9.68 -19.52 -4.68
N GLU A 330 -10.17 -18.82 -5.69
CA GLU A 330 -9.88 -19.17 -7.09
C GLU A 330 -8.38 -19.12 -7.40
N LEU A 331 -7.68 -18.10 -6.90
CA LEU A 331 -6.23 -17.98 -7.10
C LEU A 331 -5.50 -19.15 -6.43
N GLN A 332 -5.88 -19.48 -5.20
CA GLN A 332 -5.32 -20.61 -4.45
C GLN A 332 -5.58 -21.95 -5.16
N GLN A 333 -6.78 -22.15 -5.70
CA GLN A 333 -7.10 -23.34 -6.48
C GLN A 333 -6.27 -23.43 -7.76
N LYS A 334 -6.14 -22.33 -8.52
CA LYS A 334 -5.34 -22.27 -9.75
C LYS A 334 -3.86 -22.53 -9.50
N THR A 335 -3.29 -21.94 -8.45
CA THR A 335 -1.89 -22.18 -8.07
C THR A 335 -1.70 -23.61 -7.54
N GLY A 336 -2.62 -24.12 -6.73
CA GLY A 336 -2.62 -25.50 -6.25
C GLY A 336 -2.64 -26.52 -7.40
N LEU A 337 -3.54 -26.36 -8.37
CA LEU A 337 -3.62 -27.20 -9.57
C LEU A 337 -2.32 -27.15 -10.39
N ARG A 338 -1.74 -25.95 -10.56
CA ARG A 338 -0.48 -25.77 -11.29
C ARG A 338 0.69 -26.46 -10.57
N ASN A 339 0.76 -26.36 -9.24
CA ASN A 339 1.80 -27.01 -8.46
C ASN A 339 1.66 -28.53 -8.53
N ALA A 340 0.45 -29.08 -8.36
CA ALA A 340 0.21 -30.50 -8.50
C ALA A 340 0.58 -31.05 -9.89
N LEU A 341 0.31 -30.29 -10.96
CA LEU A 341 0.74 -30.63 -12.31
C LEU A 341 2.26 -30.62 -12.47
N LEU A 342 2.95 -29.64 -11.88
CA LEU A 342 4.41 -29.56 -11.92
C LEU A 342 5.06 -30.68 -11.12
N GLU A 343 4.55 -31.00 -9.93
CA GLU A 343 5.00 -32.13 -9.11
C GLU A 343 4.87 -33.44 -9.87
N ARG A 344 3.71 -33.69 -10.49
CA ARG A 344 3.50 -34.91 -11.29
C ARG A 344 4.43 -34.97 -12.51
N LYS A 345 4.70 -33.83 -13.16
CA LYS A 345 5.66 -33.77 -14.27
C LYS A 345 7.09 -34.05 -13.80
N LEU A 346 7.48 -33.50 -12.66
CA LEU A 346 8.79 -33.78 -12.05
C LEU A 346 8.91 -35.25 -11.68
N GLU A 347 7.89 -35.86 -11.09
CA GLU A 347 7.87 -37.28 -10.74
C GLU A 347 8.04 -38.17 -11.98
N VAL A 348 7.35 -37.86 -13.08
CA VAL A 348 7.51 -38.59 -14.35
C VAL A 348 8.91 -38.43 -14.93
N LEU A 349 9.45 -37.20 -14.97
CA LEU A 349 10.79 -36.94 -15.47
C LEU A 349 11.86 -37.61 -14.62
N GLN A 350 11.67 -37.66 -13.31
CA GLN A 350 12.57 -38.33 -12.38
C GLN A 350 12.57 -39.85 -12.65
N LYS A 351 11.39 -40.48 -12.76
CA LYS A 351 11.28 -41.90 -13.12
C LYS A 351 11.91 -42.22 -14.47
N GLU A 352 11.71 -41.37 -15.48
CA GLU A 352 12.38 -41.55 -16.78
C GLU A 352 13.90 -41.43 -16.67
N THR A 353 14.39 -40.54 -15.81
CA THR A 353 15.84 -40.35 -15.60
C THR A 353 16.44 -41.56 -14.90
N GLU A 354 15.81 -42.05 -13.83
CA GLU A 354 16.19 -43.28 -13.13
C GLU A 354 16.21 -44.50 -14.08
N GLN A 355 15.20 -44.63 -14.96
CA GLN A 355 15.18 -45.67 -15.98
C GLN A 355 16.32 -45.55 -16.99
N ARG A 356 16.60 -44.33 -17.49
CA ARG A 356 17.70 -44.08 -18.42
C ARG A 356 19.06 -44.34 -17.78
N GLU A 357 19.25 -43.96 -16.51
CA GLU A 357 20.47 -44.22 -15.76
C GLU A 357 20.68 -45.72 -15.53
N ALA A 358 19.62 -46.48 -15.20
CA ALA A 358 19.69 -47.93 -15.08
C ALA A 358 20.10 -48.61 -16.40
N ILE A 359 19.45 -48.24 -17.52
CA ILE A 359 19.79 -48.75 -18.85
C ILE A 359 21.23 -48.38 -19.23
N LEU A 360 21.65 -47.14 -18.97
CA LEU A 360 23.01 -46.68 -19.25
C LEU A 360 24.03 -47.48 -18.44
N GLY A 361 23.75 -47.76 -17.17
CA GLY A 361 24.58 -48.63 -16.32
C GLY A 361 24.71 -50.05 -16.87
N GLU A 362 23.62 -50.66 -17.31
CA GLU A 362 23.63 -51.99 -17.95
C GLU A 362 24.41 -52.01 -19.27
N VAL A 363 24.24 -50.98 -20.12
CA VAL A 363 24.95 -50.90 -21.40
C VAL A 363 26.46 -50.67 -21.19
N LEU A 364 26.84 -49.81 -20.24
CA LEU A 364 28.25 -49.55 -19.93
C LEU A 364 28.96 -50.79 -19.35
N THR A 365 28.26 -51.57 -18.51
CA THR A 365 28.79 -52.83 -17.97
C THR A 365 28.95 -53.90 -19.06
N LEU A 366 27.99 -54.05 -19.98
CA LEU A 366 28.08 -54.98 -21.11
C LEU A 366 29.15 -54.59 -22.14
N ALA A 367 29.36 -53.30 -22.37
CA ALA A 367 30.32 -52.80 -23.37
C ALA A 367 31.77 -52.78 -22.86
N GLY A 368 32.01 -53.05 -21.56
CA GLY A 368 33.35 -53.03 -20.97
C GLY A 368 34.04 -51.65 -21.02
N MET A 369 33.24 -50.58 -21.11
CA MET A 369 33.74 -49.21 -21.23
C MET A 369 33.78 -48.53 -19.85
N GLU A 370 34.87 -47.83 -19.55
CA GLU A 370 35.02 -47.12 -18.28
C GLU A 370 34.12 -45.85 -18.27
N PRO A 371 33.16 -45.72 -17.34
CA PRO A 371 32.12 -44.68 -17.41
C PRO A 371 32.64 -43.24 -17.42
N GLN A 372 33.78 -42.99 -16.75
CA GLN A 372 34.25 -41.65 -16.41
C GLN A 372 34.83 -40.86 -17.59
N THR A 373 35.51 -41.52 -18.54
CA THR A 373 36.17 -40.83 -19.66
C THR A 373 35.22 -40.46 -20.80
N LEU A 374 34.16 -41.24 -21.01
CA LEU A 374 33.09 -40.92 -21.96
C LEU A 374 32.11 -39.88 -21.42
N SER A 375 31.76 -39.93 -20.14
CA SER A 375 30.88 -38.91 -19.52
C SER A 375 31.50 -37.52 -19.64
N LEU A 376 32.79 -37.35 -19.30
CA LEU A 376 33.46 -36.06 -19.36
C LEU A 376 33.52 -35.46 -20.76
N ARG A 377 33.71 -36.28 -21.80
CA ARG A 377 33.76 -35.80 -23.20
C ARG A 377 32.37 -35.41 -23.71
N ILE A 378 31.35 -36.20 -23.37
CA ILE A 378 29.95 -35.92 -23.73
C ILE A 378 29.43 -34.70 -22.96
N GLU A 379 29.72 -34.59 -21.66
CA GLU A 379 29.38 -33.43 -20.83
C GLU A 379 30.01 -32.15 -21.35
N LYS A 380 31.30 -32.16 -21.72
CA LYS A 380 31.95 -31.00 -22.33
C LYS A 380 31.30 -30.60 -23.66
N LEU A 381 30.95 -31.57 -24.51
CA LEU A 381 30.25 -31.29 -25.76
C LEU A 381 28.83 -30.75 -25.52
N LEU A 382 28.09 -31.31 -24.56
CA LEU A 382 26.76 -30.84 -24.19
C LEU A 382 26.82 -29.43 -23.58
N ALA A 383 27.79 -29.15 -22.72
CA ALA A 383 28.00 -27.82 -22.15
C ALA A 383 28.29 -26.78 -23.25
N GLN A 384 29.20 -27.08 -24.18
CA GLN A 384 29.49 -26.20 -25.32
C GLN A 384 28.26 -25.98 -26.21
N LYS A 385 27.46 -27.02 -26.46
CA LYS A 385 26.24 -26.90 -27.25
C LYS A 385 25.17 -26.08 -26.52
N ASN A 386 25.01 -26.27 -25.21
CA ASN A 386 24.06 -25.52 -24.39
C ASN A 386 24.45 -24.05 -24.26
N GLU A 387 25.73 -23.76 -24.06
CA GLU A 387 26.27 -22.40 -24.08
C GLU A 387 25.98 -21.75 -25.44
N LYS A 388 26.23 -22.46 -26.55
CA LYS A 388 25.90 -21.94 -27.88
C LYS A 388 24.39 -21.73 -28.08
N ILE A 389 23.53 -22.55 -27.49
CA ILE A 389 22.07 -22.37 -27.51
C ILE A 389 21.68 -21.10 -26.75
N GLU A 390 22.24 -20.88 -25.57
CA GLU A 390 21.97 -19.68 -24.78
C GLU A 390 22.49 -18.41 -25.46
N ASP A 391 23.68 -18.45 -26.07
CA ASP A 391 24.21 -17.35 -26.89
C ASP A 391 23.28 -17.01 -28.04
N LEU A 392 22.83 -18.03 -28.79
CA LEU A 392 21.92 -17.82 -29.92
C LEU A 392 20.55 -17.30 -29.46
N ARG A 393 20.04 -17.75 -28.31
CA ARG A 393 18.80 -17.22 -27.71
C ARG A 393 18.97 -15.76 -27.31
N TYR A 394 20.10 -15.43 -26.70
CA TYR A 394 20.44 -14.06 -26.34
C TYR A 394 20.56 -13.17 -27.57
N GLU A 395 21.23 -13.64 -28.64
CA GLU A 395 21.33 -12.91 -29.89
C GLU A 395 19.95 -12.67 -30.53
N VAL A 396 19.09 -13.68 -30.56
CA VAL A 396 17.71 -13.54 -31.05
C VAL A 396 16.94 -12.51 -30.22
N ALA A 397 17.04 -12.55 -28.89
CA ALA A 397 16.38 -11.59 -28.01
C ALA A 397 16.93 -10.17 -28.21
N ARG A 398 18.25 -10.02 -28.32
CA ARG A 398 18.92 -8.73 -28.59
C ARG A 398 18.49 -8.16 -29.94
N MET A 399 18.45 -8.98 -30.98
CA MET A 399 18.03 -8.56 -32.32
C MET A 399 16.54 -8.22 -32.37
N SER A 400 15.69 -8.99 -31.67
CA SER A 400 14.26 -8.70 -31.55
C SER A 400 14.04 -7.35 -30.86
N LYS A 401 14.76 -7.09 -29.76
CA LYS A 401 14.69 -5.81 -29.07
C LYS A 401 15.19 -4.64 -29.93
N ALA A 402 16.33 -4.80 -30.61
CA ALA A 402 16.85 -3.77 -31.50
C ALA A 402 15.88 -3.46 -32.65
N TYR A 403 15.18 -4.49 -33.13
CA TYR A 403 14.12 -4.36 -34.13
C TYR A 403 12.89 -3.63 -33.59
N ASP A 404 12.41 -3.97 -32.38
CA ASP A 404 11.30 -3.28 -31.71
C ASP A 404 11.62 -1.82 -31.42
N ASP A 405 12.83 -1.54 -30.91
CA ASP A 405 13.32 -0.18 -30.65
C ASP A 405 13.41 0.63 -31.95
N LEU A 406 13.89 0.02 -33.05
CA LEU A 406 13.95 0.65 -34.36
C LEU A 406 12.54 0.96 -34.90
N LEU A 407 11.58 0.03 -34.77
CA LEU A 407 10.18 0.26 -35.13
C LEU A 407 9.61 1.46 -34.35
N ALA A 408 9.80 1.50 -33.03
CA ALA A 408 9.33 2.61 -32.20
C ALA A 408 9.94 3.96 -32.62
N THR A 409 11.23 4.00 -33.01
CA THR A 409 11.85 5.23 -33.52
C THR A 409 11.28 5.65 -34.88
N PHE A 410 10.98 4.70 -35.77
CA PHE A 410 10.35 4.98 -37.05
C PHE A 410 8.92 5.48 -36.89
N GLU A 411 8.12 4.85 -36.04
CA GLU A 411 6.76 5.31 -35.70
C GLU A 411 6.77 6.74 -35.15
N SER A 412 7.66 7.01 -34.19
CA SER A 412 7.82 8.36 -33.62
C SER A 412 8.18 9.41 -34.67
N LYS A 413 9.08 9.06 -35.60
CA LYS A 413 9.50 9.98 -36.68
C LYS A 413 8.42 10.18 -37.75
N MET A 414 7.61 9.16 -38.04
CA MET A 414 6.47 9.27 -38.95
C MET A 414 5.36 10.15 -38.35
N ILE A 415 5.07 10.02 -37.05
CA ILE A 415 4.17 10.93 -36.34
C ILE A 415 4.69 12.38 -36.42
N GLN A 416 5.99 12.60 -36.21
CA GLN A 416 6.59 13.95 -36.30
C GLN A 416 6.43 14.59 -37.67
N HIS A 417 6.39 13.80 -38.74
CA HIS A 417 6.17 14.27 -40.11
C HIS A 417 4.69 14.26 -40.55
N GLY A 418 3.76 14.00 -39.63
CA GLY A 418 2.32 14.08 -39.88
C GLY A 418 1.74 12.91 -40.67
N ILE A 419 2.46 11.79 -40.76
CA ILE A 419 2.00 10.57 -41.44
C ILE A 419 1.24 9.70 -40.42
N PRO A 420 -0.07 9.44 -40.60
CA PRO A 420 -0.83 8.60 -39.69
C PRO A 420 -0.36 7.14 -39.76
N ILE A 421 -0.09 6.53 -38.60
CA ILE A 421 0.39 5.14 -38.47
C ILE A 421 -0.60 4.12 -39.09
N GLU A 422 -1.88 4.49 -39.23
CA GLU A 422 -2.95 3.65 -39.76
C GLU A 422 -2.79 3.30 -41.26
N GLU A 423 -2.02 4.08 -42.03
CA GLU A 423 -1.81 3.87 -43.47
C GLU A 423 -0.73 2.82 -43.79
N ILE A 424 0.13 2.47 -42.82
CA ILE A 424 1.22 1.49 -43.00
C ILE A 424 0.83 0.19 -42.31
N ARG A 425 -0.19 -0.50 -42.84
CA ARG A 425 -0.48 -1.89 -42.45
C ARG A 425 0.58 -2.84 -43.00
N PHE A 426 1.76 -2.87 -42.39
CA PHE A 426 2.55 -4.09 -42.37
C PHE A 426 2.35 -4.74 -41.01
N GLN A 427 1.55 -5.81 -40.98
CA GLN A 427 1.57 -6.72 -39.84
C GLN A 427 2.96 -7.33 -39.77
N VAL A 428 3.79 -6.79 -38.89
CA VAL A 428 5.05 -7.41 -38.52
C VAL A 428 4.72 -8.69 -37.76
N THR A 429 4.70 -9.82 -38.46
CA THR A 429 4.64 -11.14 -37.84
C THR A 429 6.04 -11.53 -37.36
N GLY A 430 6.48 -10.92 -36.27
CA GLY A 430 7.68 -11.31 -35.51
C GLY A 430 7.31 -12.16 -34.29
N PRO A 431 8.20 -13.04 -33.79
CA PRO A 431 7.85 -14.00 -32.74
C PRO A 431 7.48 -13.25 -31.44
N PRO A 432 6.44 -13.70 -30.70
CA PRO A 432 5.94 -12.97 -29.56
C PRO A 432 7.00 -12.94 -28.47
N SER A 433 7.53 -11.75 -28.18
CA SER A 433 8.30 -11.47 -26.98
C SER A 433 7.43 -11.81 -25.76
N ARG A 434 7.63 -13.00 -25.18
CA ARG A 434 7.20 -13.27 -23.81
C ARG A 434 8.11 -12.46 -22.89
N GLY A 435 7.80 -11.18 -22.69
CA GLY A 435 8.62 -10.38 -21.78
C GLY A 435 8.26 -8.92 -21.57
N SER A 436 7.48 -8.26 -22.41
CA SER A 436 7.10 -6.86 -22.16
C SER A 436 5.79 -6.77 -21.37
N LYS A 437 5.91 -6.81 -20.04
CA LYS A 437 4.91 -6.16 -19.18
C LYS A 437 5.09 -4.65 -19.34
N THR A 438 4.38 -4.05 -20.29
CA THR A 438 4.10 -2.61 -20.24
C THR A 438 2.97 -2.39 -19.23
N PRO A 439 3.09 -1.43 -18.29
CA PRO A 439 1.98 -1.02 -17.47
C PRO A 439 1.01 -0.24 -18.37
N THR A 440 -0.19 -0.77 -18.56
CA THR A 440 -1.33 -0.02 -19.13
C THR A 440 -1.52 1.30 -18.38
N PRO A 441 -1.55 2.46 -19.06
CA PRO A 441 -2.04 3.68 -18.45
C PRO A 441 -3.55 3.55 -18.30
N GLY A 442 -4.02 3.37 -17.07
CA GLY A 442 -5.43 3.40 -16.75
C GLY A 442 -6.01 4.78 -17.06
N THR A 443 -6.74 4.90 -18.17
CA THR A 443 -7.55 6.07 -18.49
C THR A 443 -8.76 6.09 -17.57
N LEU A 444 -8.64 6.77 -16.43
CA LEU A 444 -9.80 7.21 -15.64
C LEU A 444 -10.46 8.37 -16.39
N VAL A 445 -11.56 8.07 -17.07
CA VAL A 445 -12.49 9.09 -17.59
C VAL A 445 -13.37 9.55 -16.42
N PRO A 446 -13.41 10.86 -16.07
CA PRO A 446 -14.37 11.36 -15.11
C PRO A 446 -15.73 11.50 -15.79
N LYS A 447 -16.70 10.65 -15.41
CA LYS A 447 -18.11 10.90 -15.75
C LYS A 447 -18.66 11.94 -14.79
N PHE A 448 -18.78 13.17 -15.28
CA PHE A 448 -19.78 14.11 -14.80
C PHE A 448 -21.17 13.64 -15.26
N ARG A 449 -22.02 13.27 -14.30
CA ARG A 449 -23.40 13.77 -14.21
C ARG A 449 -23.99 13.48 -12.84
#